data_AF-A0A0N1B598-F1
#
_entry.id   AF-A0A0N1B598-F1
#
_cell.length_a   1.000
_cell.length_b   1.000
_cell.length_c   1.000
_cell.angle_alpha   90.00
_cell.angle_beta   90.00
_cell.angle_gamma   90.00
#
_symmetry.space_group_name_H-M   'P 1'
#
loop_
_entity.id
_entity.type
_entity.pdbx_description
1 polymer ?
#
loop_
_entity_poly.entity_id
_entity_poly.type
_entity_poly.pdbx_seq_one_letter_code
_entity_poly.pdbx_strand_id
1 'polypeptide(L)'
;MADISRRTWLKGIAITAVAVPLAGVATQASAAKNDASRKALQYQDTPKNGNACAGCMQFVPGKDAKSPGGCKVIPGDNEISPNGWCAAWVKKA
;
A
#
# COMPACT_ATOMS: atom_id res chain seq x y z
N MET A 1 -63.11 16.45 -31.27
CA MET A 1 -62.33 16.99 -30.13
C MET A 1 -61.37 15.86 -29.76
N ALA A 2 -60.18 15.83 -30.39
CA ALA A 2 -58.95 16.47 -29.91
C ALA A 2 -58.53 15.88 -28.55
N ASP A 3 -57.36 15.31 -28.31
CA ASP A 3 -56.14 15.04 -29.06
C ASP A 3 -55.39 13.99 -28.23
N ILE A 4 -54.55 13.16 -28.84
CA ILE A 4 -53.59 12.36 -28.05
C ILE A 4 -52.73 13.35 -27.27
N SER A 5 -52.77 13.33 -25.94
CA SER A 5 -51.89 14.16 -25.13
C SER A 5 -50.47 13.57 -25.12
N ARG A 6 -49.75 13.83 -26.21
CA ARG A 6 -48.30 13.75 -26.32
C ARG A 6 -47.67 15.03 -25.78
N ARG A 7 -48.01 15.54 -24.59
CA ARG A 7 -47.37 16.80 -24.14
C ARG A 7 -47.40 17.08 -22.66
N THR A 8 -48.25 16.46 -21.87
CA THR A 8 -48.31 16.81 -20.46
C THR A 8 -47.69 15.70 -19.63
N TRP A 9 -46.44 15.95 -19.24
CA TRP A 9 -45.71 15.31 -18.15
C TRP A 9 -44.97 14.01 -18.54
N LEU A 10 -43.65 13.95 -18.72
CA LEU A 10 -42.58 14.77 -18.13
C LEU A 10 -42.76 15.06 -16.63
N LYS A 11 -43.37 14.12 -15.89
CA LYS A 11 -43.24 13.94 -14.44
C LYS A 11 -43.23 12.43 -14.23
N GLY A 12 -42.11 11.75 -14.39
CA GLY A 12 -40.90 12.01 -13.65
C GLY A 12 -40.71 10.82 -12.71
N ILE A 13 -39.46 10.37 -12.62
CA ILE A 13 -38.98 9.46 -11.59
C ILE A 13 -39.35 7.98 -11.82
N ALA A 14 -38.51 7.29 -12.60
CA ALA A 14 -38.00 5.97 -12.24
C ALA A 14 -36.87 5.53 -13.20
N ILE A 15 -35.93 6.42 -13.52
CA ILE A 15 -34.60 5.95 -13.93
C ILE A 15 -33.87 5.70 -12.60
N THR A 16 -34.06 4.52 -12.01
CA THR A 16 -33.14 4.04 -10.97
C THR A 16 -31.85 3.64 -11.69
N ALA A 17 -31.05 4.65 -12.02
CA ALA A 17 -29.64 4.48 -12.25
C ALA A 17 -29.05 3.93 -10.96
N VAL A 18 -28.90 2.61 -10.88
CA VAL A 18 -28.07 1.96 -9.86
C VAL A 18 -26.62 2.23 -10.26
N ALA A 19 -26.21 3.50 -10.18
CA ALA A 19 -24.83 3.89 -10.13
C ALA A 19 -24.39 3.62 -8.69
N VAL A 20 -24.03 2.37 -8.39
CA VAL A 20 -23.22 2.07 -7.21
C VAL A 20 -21.89 2.77 -7.46
N PRO A 21 -21.53 3.84 -6.73
CA PRO A 21 -20.14 4.24 -6.75
C PRO A 21 -19.42 3.08 -6.06
N LEU A 22 -18.65 2.31 -6.83
CA LEU A 22 -17.56 1.51 -6.29
C LEU A 22 -16.56 2.51 -5.71
N ALA A 23 -16.91 3.13 -4.59
CA ALA A 23 -16.00 3.90 -3.77
C ALA A 23 -15.04 2.87 -3.19
N GLY A 24 -13.98 2.58 -3.94
CA GLY A 24 -12.89 1.73 -3.51
C GLY A 24 -12.46 2.20 -2.14
N VAL A 25 -12.43 1.29 -1.17
CA VAL A 25 -11.86 1.54 0.14
C VAL A 25 -10.38 1.85 -0.10
N ALA A 26 -10.04 3.13 -0.16
CA ALA A 26 -8.66 3.57 -0.15
C ALA A 26 -8.12 3.26 1.24
N THR A 27 -7.51 2.08 1.39
CA THR A 27 -6.71 1.77 2.59
C THR A 27 -5.58 2.79 2.62
N GLN A 28 -5.69 3.78 3.50
CA GLN A 28 -4.65 4.75 3.73
C GLN A 28 -3.45 3.97 4.29
N ALA A 29 -2.47 3.66 3.45
CA ALA A 29 -1.25 3.03 3.89
C ALA A 29 -0.48 4.06 4.71
N SER A 30 -0.60 3.97 6.03
CA SER A 30 0.19 4.80 6.94
C SER A 30 1.64 4.31 6.90
N ALA A 31 2.57 5.20 6.58
CA ALA A 31 4.00 4.98 6.80
C ALA A 31 4.25 4.82 8.30
N ALA A 32 4.70 3.64 8.71
CA ALA A 32 4.97 3.27 10.08
C ALA A 32 6.43 2.82 10.21
N LYS A 33 7.16 3.48 11.11
CA LYS A 33 8.54 3.13 11.48
C LYS A 33 8.58 2.58 12.89
N ASN A 34 9.39 1.55 13.10
CA ASN A 34 9.67 1.02 14.43
C ASN A 34 11.10 1.41 14.84
N ASP A 35 11.26 2.65 15.29
CA ASP A 35 12.58 3.23 15.60
C ASP A 35 13.33 2.47 16.70
N ALA A 36 12.60 1.90 17.67
CA ALA A 36 13.20 1.07 18.71
C ALA A 36 13.89 -0.18 18.13
N SER A 37 13.19 -0.91 17.26
CA SER A 37 13.73 -2.10 16.59
C SER A 37 14.83 -1.75 15.59
N ARG A 38 14.65 -0.67 14.81
CA ARG A 38 15.67 -0.13 13.92
C ARG A 38 16.96 0.17 14.68
N LYS A 39 16.87 0.86 15.82
CA LYS A 39 18.03 1.19 16.66
C LYS A 39 18.69 -0.06 17.24
N ALA A 40 17.89 -0.99 17.78
CA ALA A 40 18.39 -2.24 18.36
C ALA A 40 19.16 -3.09 17.34
N LEU A 41 18.71 -3.11 16.08
CA LEU A 41 19.35 -3.85 14.99
C LEU A 41 20.36 -3.02 14.18
N GLN A 42 20.66 -1.79 14.60
CA GLN A 42 21.57 -0.89 13.86
C GLN A 42 21.17 -0.74 12.38
N TYR A 43 19.87 -0.57 12.14
CA TYR A 43 19.35 -0.36 10.81
C TYR A 43 19.88 0.94 10.19
N GLN A 44 20.22 0.87 8.91
CA GLN A 44 20.61 1.99 8.06
C GLN A 44 19.93 1.86 6.69
N ASP A 45 19.64 2.97 6.03
CA ASP A 45 18.98 2.98 4.71
C ASP A 45 19.93 2.68 3.54
N THR A 46 21.22 2.55 3.81
CA THR A 46 22.27 2.21 2.85
C THR A 46 22.81 0.80 3.07
N PRO A 47 23.31 0.13 2.01
CA PRO A 47 23.83 -1.21 2.13
C PRO A 47 25.14 -1.23 2.94
N LYS A 48 25.46 -2.38 3.53
CA LYS A 48 26.74 -2.59 4.23
C LYS A 48 27.49 -3.74 3.58
N ASN A 49 28.68 -3.46 3.06
CA ASN A 49 29.53 -4.47 2.39
C ASN A 49 28.82 -5.22 1.25
N GLY A 50 28.00 -4.51 0.47
CA GLY A 50 27.18 -5.11 -0.61
C GLY A 50 25.93 -5.86 -0.14
N ASN A 51 25.71 -5.98 1.18
CA ASN A 51 24.51 -6.60 1.74
C ASN A 51 23.39 -5.57 1.86
N ALA A 52 22.26 -5.87 1.21
CA ALA A 52 21.06 -5.04 1.21
C ALA A 52 19.80 -5.85 1.59
N CYS A 53 18.76 -5.17 2.07
CA CYS A 53 17.47 -5.76 2.43
C CYS A 53 16.86 -6.54 1.25
N ALA A 54 16.98 -6.05 0.02
CA ALA A 54 16.49 -6.75 -1.18
C ALA A 54 17.04 -8.19 -1.30
N GLY A 55 18.26 -8.43 -0.82
CA GLY A 55 18.91 -9.75 -0.77
C GLY A 55 18.76 -10.51 0.56
N CYS A 56 17.97 -9.99 1.51
CA CYS A 56 17.81 -10.54 2.87
C CYS A 56 16.59 -11.46 3.00
N MET A 57 16.72 -12.61 3.67
CA MET A 57 15.60 -13.55 3.93
C MET A 57 14.46 -12.96 4.76
N GLN A 58 14.75 -11.91 5.53
CA GLN A 58 13.78 -11.26 6.42
C GLN A 58 12.98 -10.15 5.73
N PHE A 59 13.43 -9.66 4.58
CA PHE A 59 12.79 -8.56 3.88
C PHE A 59 11.48 -9.00 3.25
N VAL A 60 10.43 -8.21 3.49
CA VAL A 60 9.12 -8.35 2.88
C VAL A 60 9.00 -7.25 1.84
N PRO A 61 9.07 -7.56 0.53
CA PRO A 61 9.07 -6.54 -0.52
C PRO A 61 7.82 -5.65 -0.49
N GLY A 62 7.99 -4.39 -0.87
CA GLY A 62 6.89 -3.46 -1.08
C GLY A 62 6.14 -3.71 -2.39
N LYS A 63 5.41 -2.69 -2.84
CA LYS A 63 4.61 -2.74 -4.08
C LYS A 63 5.44 -3.05 -5.33
N ASP A 64 6.69 -2.60 -5.35
CA ASP A 64 7.65 -2.87 -6.41
C ASP A 64 9.07 -2.96 -5.83
N ALA A 65 10.05 -3.25 -6.68
CA ALA A 65 11.44 -3.48 -6.27
C ALA A 65 12.14 -2.25 -5.66
N LYS A 66 11.60 -1.04 -5.83
CA LYS A 66 12.17 0.21 -5.32
C LYS A 66 11.40 0.76 -4.11
N SER A 67 10.15 0.38 -3.98
CA SER A 67 9.28 0.81 -2.89
C SER A 67 9.78 0.27 -1.54
N PRO A 68 9.63 1.05 -0.46
CA PRO A 68 9.80 0.55 0.89
C PRO A 68 8.92 -0.68 1.13
N GLY A 69 9.45 -1.61 1.91
CA GLY A 69 8.77 -2.83 2.31
C GLY A 69 8.76 -2.99 3.83
N GLY A 70 8.48 -4.20 4.28
CA GLY A 70 8.59 -4.57 5.69
C GLY A 70 9.78 -5.46 5.99
N CYS A 71 9.92 -5.83 7.25
CA CYS A 71 10.92 -6.80 7.70
C CYS A 71 10.36 -7.67 8.83
N LYS A 72 10.52 -9.00 8.72
CA LYS A 72 10.00 -9.97 9.70
C LYS A 72 10.54 -9.76 11.12
N VAL A 73 11.75 -9.21 11.26
CA VAL A 73 12.41 -8.95 12.54
C VAL A 73 12.29 -7.49 13.01
N ILE A 74 11.63 -6.63 12.23
CA ILE A 74 11.28 -5.25 12.61
C ILE A 74 9.76 -5.12 12.49
N PRO A 75 9.00 -5.67 13.46
CA PRO A 75 7.56 -5.81 13.33
C PRO A 75 6.87 -4.44 13.26
N GLY A 76 5.87 -4.34 12.39
CA GLY A 76 5.07 -3.12 12.20
C GLY A 76 5.77 -2.02 11.40
N ASP A 77 7.02 -2.22 10.97
CA ASP A 77 7.72 -1.29 10.09
C ASP A 77 7.44 -1.62 8.62
N ASN A 78 6.89 -0.67 7.87
CA ASN A 78 6.62 -0.78 6.44
C ASN A 78 7.43 0.24 5.60
N GLU A 79 8.45 0.82 6.21
CA GLU A 79 9.33 1.83 5.60
C GLU A 79 10.76 1.31 5.43
N ILE A 80 10.94 -0.02 5.31
CA ILE A 80 12.25 -0.66 5.15
C ILE A 80 12.72 -0.48 3.71
N SER A 81 13.82 0.25 3.52
CA SER A 81 14.44 0.45 2.22
C SER A 81 14.93 -0.88 1.64
N PRO A 82 14.67 -1.20 0.35
CA PRO A 82 15.29 -2.36 -0.30
C PRO A 82 16.82 -2.25 -0.35
N ASN A 83 17.37 -1.04 -0.26
CA ASN A 83 18.82 -0.78 -0.15
C ASN A 83 19.33 -0.71 1.29
N GLY A 84 18.45 -0.85 2.29
CA GLY A 84 18.83 -0.79 3.69
C GLY A 84 19.62 -2.01 4.16
N TRP A 85 20.11 -1.96 5.39
CA TRP A 85 20.82 -3.05 6.05
C TRP A 85 20.57 -2.98 7.57
N CYS A 86 20.61 -4.12 8.25
CA CYS A 86 20.65 -4.19 9.72
C CYS A 86 21.50 -5.39 10.17
N ALA A 87 21.86 -5.45 11.44
CA ALA A 87 22.69 -6.49 12.03
C ALA A 87 22.09 -7.90 11.93
N ALA A 88 20.77 -8.04 11.77
CA ALA A 88 20.08 -9.31 11.56
C ALA A 88 20.00 -9.75 10.08
N TRP A 89 20.82 -9.16 9.20
CA TRP A 89 20.84 -9.52 7.78
C TRP A 89 21.26 -10.99 7.57
N VAL A 90 20.51 -11.69 6.72
CA VAL A 90 20.80 -13.08 6.32
C VAL A 90 20.54 -13.21 4.82
N LYS A 91 21.52 -13.71 4.08
CA LYS A 91 21.42 -13.90 2.62
C LYS A 91 20.24 -14.80 2.26
N LYS A 92 19.44 -14.41 1.26
CA LYS A 92 18.47 -15.31 0.62
C LYS A 92 19.17 -16.55 0.07
N ALA A 93 18.56 -17.72 0.28
CA ALA A 93 18.98 -18.97 -0.34
C ALA A 93 18.80 -18.89 -1.86
#